data_AF-A0A833PFP3-F1
#
_entry.id   AF-A0A833PFP3-F1
#
_cell.length_a   1.000
_cell.length_b   1.000
_cell.length_c   1.000
_cell.angle_alpha   90.00
_cell.angle_beta   90.00
_cell.angle_gamma   90.00
#
_symmetry.space_group_name_H-M   'P 1'
#
loop_
_entity.id
_entity.type
_entity.pdbx_description
1 polymer ?
#
loop_
_entity_poly.entity_id
_entity_poly.type
_entity_poly.pdbx_seq_one_letter_code
_entity_poly.pdbx_strand_id
1 'polypeptide(L)'
;MNVTFFFNWTQEDEGCEIIHFPSVVMSKVSSDGSCQYFPEAASFIQSLNTTEAVWRVLKIVNFFIGEKMLSIVEIKTLYNTKAIIQRDSIKFQILDSAEYKDDISLNDLSIILNKWIEYLLTIDKQEVIFDIV
;
A
#
# COMPACT_ATOMS: atom_id res chain seq x y z
N MET A 1 5.99 -0.35 12.32
CA MET A 1 4.66 -0.48 11.69
C MET A 1 4.50 -1.94 11.30
N ASN A 2 3.41 -2.59 11.69
CA ASN A 2 3.15 -3.98 11.33
C ASN A 2 2.38 -4.04 10.01
N VAL A 3 2.82 -4.91 9.10
CA VAL A 3 2.21 -5.11 7.78
C VAL A 3 1.93 -6.58 7.58
N THR A 4 0.69 -6.87 7.19
CA THR A 4 0.22 -8.23 6.89
C THR A 4 -0.23 -8.29 5.44
N PHE A 5 0.38 -9.19 4.68
CA PHE A 5 -0.09 -9.60 3.36
C PHE A 5 -0.78 -10.94 3.47
N PHE A 6 -1.95 -11.06 2.86
CA PHE A 6 -2.74 -12.29 2.92
C PHE A 6 -3.56 -12.46 1.65
N PHE A 7 -4.05 -13.68 1.43
CA PHE A 7 -4.92 -13.98 0.31
C PHE A 7 -6.36 -13.95 0.80
N ASN A 8 -7.11 -12.96 0.31
CA ASN A 8 -8.50 -12.77 0.68
C ASN A 8 -9.41 -13.39 -0.37
N TRP A 9 -10.63 -13.69 0.03
CA TRP A 9 -11.67 -14.19 -0.86
C TRP A 9 -12.99 -13.50 -0.55
N THR A 10 -13.74 -13.18 -1.59
CA THR A 10 -15.11 -12.68 -1.48
C THR A 10 -16.01 -13.50 -2.37
N GLN A 11 -17.27 -13.64 -1.95
CA GLN A 11 -18.32 -14.30 -2.70
C GLN A 11 -19.45 -13.27 -2.85
N GLU A 12 -19.92 -13.03 -4.06
CA GLU A 12 -21.09 -12.18 -4.28
C GLU A 12 -22.36 -12.93 -3.84
N ASP A 13 -23.27 -12.24 -3.11
CA ASP A 13 -24.49 -12.83 -2.53
C ASP A 13 -25.39 -13.55 -3.57
N GLU A 14 -25.30 -13.16 -4.85
CA GLU A 14 -26.09 -13.73 -5.95
C GLU A 14 -25.22 -14.44 -7.03
N GLY A 15 -23.90 -14.48 -6.85
CA GLY A 15 -22.94 -15.00 -7.82
C GLY A 15 -22.08 -16.11 -7.23
N CYS A 16 -22.12 -17.31 -7.81
CA CYS A 16 -21.28 -18.45 -7.42
C CYS A 16 -19.76 -18.25 -7.67
N GLU A 17 -19.31 -17.06 -8.08
CA GLU A 17 -17.90 -16.77 -8.30
C GLU A 17 -17.22 -16.36 -6.98
N ILE A 18 -16.24 -17.16 -6.58
CA ILE A 18 -15.34 -16.83 -5.49
C ILE A 18 -14.17 -16.06 -6.10
N ILE A 19 -14.12 -14.75 -5.85
CA ILE A 19 -13.03 -13.90 -6.30
C ILE A 19 -11.94 -13.95 -5.24
N HIS A 20 -10.77 -14.42 -5.65
CA HIS A 20 -9.59 -14.45 -4.81
C HIS A 20 -8.65 -13.31 -5.19
N PHE A 21 -8.16 -12.58 -4.20
CA PHE A 21 -7.24 -11.47 -4.44
C PHE A 21 -6.27 -11.28 -3.28
N PRO A 22 -5.04 -10.84 -3.57
CA PRO A 22 -4.09 -10.50 -2.52
C PRO A 22 -4.55 -9.22 -1.82
N SER A 23 -4.39 -9.16 -0.51
CA SER A 23 -4.81 -8.05 0.35
C SER A 23 -3.71 -7.64 1.31
N VAL A 24 -3.82 -6.41 1.80
CA VAL A 24 -2.86 -5.78 2.71
C VAL A 24 -3.59 -5.21 3.90
N VAL A 25 -3.04 -5.39 5.10
CA VAL A 25 -3.43 -4.67 6.30
C VAL A 25 -2.18 -4.04 6.91
N MET A 26 -2.33 -2.81 7.41
CA MET A 26 -1.25 -2.04 7.99
C MET A 26 -1.70 -1.42 9.30
N SER A 27 -0.87 -1.57 10.33
CA SER A 27 -1.15 -0.99 11.64
C SER A 27 0.11 -0.54 12.37
N LYS A 28 -0.06 0.33 13.36
CA LYS A 28 1.01 0.77 14.26
C LYS A 28 0.43 0.90 15.65
N VAL A 29 1.06 0.22 16.60
CA VAL A 29 0.76 0.41 18.02
C VAL A 29 1.46 1.67 18.49
N SER A 30 0.69 2.64 18.94
CA SER A 30 1.15 3.90 19.52
C SER A 30 1.67 3.68 20.94
N SER A 31 2.43 4.66 21.46
CA SER A 31 3.02 4.60 22.80
C SER A 31 1.99 4.47 23.94
N ASP A 32 0.74 4.86 23.69
CA ASP A 32 -0.39 4.74 24.60
C ASP A 32 -1.10 3.37 24.52
N GLY A 33 -0.61 2.45 23.67
CA GLY A 33 -1.20 1.14 23.44
C GLY A 33 -2.35 1.14 22.43
N SER A 34 -2.75 2.30 21.89
CA SER A 34 -3.77 2.36 20.84
C SER A 34 -3.22 1.80 19.52
N CYS A 35 -4.08 1.12 18.75
CA CYS A 35 -3.73 0.61 17.43
C CYS A 35 -4.25 1.56 16.36
N GLN A 36 -3.34 2.23 15.65
CA GLN A 36 -3.66 3.03 14.47
C GLN A 36 -3.59 2.14 13.23
N TYR A 37 -4.65 2.15 12.42
CA TYR A 37 -4.69 1.47 11.13
C TYR A 37 -4.45 2.46 9.98
N PHE A 38 -3.91 1.96 8.87
CA PHE A 38 -3.63 2.73 7.65
C PHE A 38 -4.44 2.16 6.46
N PRO A 39 -5.78 2.32 6.45
CA PRO A 39 -6.65 1.68 5.47
C PRO A 39 -6.51 2.26 4.05
N GLU A 40 -6.20 3.54 3.90
CA GLU A 40 -6.05 4.20 2.60
C GLU A 40 -4.73 3.80 1.94
N ALA A 41 -3.65 3.71 2.73
CA ALA A 41 -2.38 3.18 2.28
C ALA A 41 -2.48 1.71 1.89
N ALA A 42 -3.13 0.89 2.71
CA ALA A 42 -3.37 -0.52 2.43
C ALA A 42 -4.17 -0.71 1.14
N SER A 43 -5.24 0.07 0.95
CA SER A 43 -6.05 0.06 -0.28
C SER A 43 -5.24 0.47 -1.50
N PHE A 44 -4.39 1.51 -1.38
CA PHE A 44 -3.50 1.92 -2.45
C PHE A 44 -2.51 0.81 -2.83
N ILE A 45 -1.84 0.16 -1.88
CA ILE A 45 -0.90 -0.93 -2.17
C ILE A 45 -1.63 -2.11 -2.82
N GLN A 46 -2.80 -2.50 -2.28
CA GLN A 46 -3.63 -3.57 -2.83
C GLN A 46 -4.06 -3.28 -4.27
N SER A 47 -4.32 -2.01 -4.61
CA SER A 47 -4.68 -1.61 -5.97
C SER A 47 -3.55 -1.81 -6.99
N LEU A 48 -2.29 -1.94 -6.52
CA LEU A 48 -1.14 -2.31 -7.33
C LEU A 48 -1.09 -3.84 -7.47
N ASN A 49 -2.06 -4.40 -8.18
CA ASN A 49 -2.31 -5.84 -8.29
C ASN A 49 -1.36 -6.58 -9.26
N THR A 50 -0.42 -5.89 -9.89
CA THR A 50 0.60 -6.47 -10.77
C THR A 50 1.98 -5.99 -10.39
N THR A 51 2.99 -6.85 -10.53
CA THR A 51 4.39 -6.48 -10.25
C THR A 51 4.84 -5.27 -11.06
N GLU A 52 4.40 -5.12 -12.32
CA GLU A 52 4.71 -3.95 -13.15
C GLU A 52 4.18 -2.64 -12.55
N ALA A 53 2.94 -2.64 -12.05
CA ALA A 53 2.36 -1.47 -11.38
C ALA A 53 3.18 -1.11 -10.13
N VAL A 54 3.58 -2.12 -9.34
CA VAL A 54 4.40 -1.91 -8.14
C VAL A 54 5.78 -1.35 -8.50
N TRP A 55 6.45 -1.92 -9.51
CA TRP A 55 7.75 -1.42 -9.98
C TRP A 55 7.68 0.03 -10.48
N ARG A 56 6.58 0.42 -11.13
CA ARG A 56 6.39 1.80 -11.60
C ARG A 56 6.33 2.78 -10.43
N VAL A 57 5.56 2.47 -9.40
CA VAL A 57 5.49 3.30 -8.18
C VAL A 57 6.82 3.31 -7.45
N LEU A 58 7.48 2.16 -7.32
CA LEU A 58 8.78 2.05 -6.65
C LEU A 58 9.87 2.89 -7.34
N LYS A 59 9.87 2.97 -8.69
CA LYS A 59 10.77 3.86 -9.43
C LYS A 59 10.54 5.33 -9.09
N ILE A 60 9.27 5.76 -8.97
CA ILE A 60 8.93 7.13 -8.57
C ILE A 60 9.41 7.38 -7.14
N VAL A 61 9.14 6.47 -6.21
CA VAL A 61 9.58 6.58 -4.81
C VAL A 61 11.10 6.68 -4.71
N ASN A 62 11.83 5.79 -5.37
CA ASN A 62 13.30 5.78 -5.35
C ASN A 62 13.90 7.04 -5.98
N PHE A 63 13.27 7.58 -7.04
CA PHE A 63 13.68 8.85 -7.63
C PHE A 63 13.56 10.00 -6.63
N PHE A 64 12.45 10.07 -5.88
CA PHE A 64 12.26 11.11 -4.85
C PHE A 64 13.24 10.98 -3.67
N ILE A 65 13.51 9.75 -3.22
CA ILE A 65 14.51 9.47 -2.17
C ILE A 65 15.91 9.91 -2.63
N GLY A 66 16.30 9.57 -3.87
CA GLY A 66 17.64 9.84 -4.40
C GLY A 66 17.92 11.31 -4.71
N GLU A 67 16.95 11.99 -5.33
CA GLU A 67 17.13 13.36 -5.84
C GLU A 67 16.80 14.45 -4.81
N LYS A 68 16.29 14.09 -3.62
CA LYS A 68 15.83 15.03 -2.56
C LYS A 68 14.99 16.18 -3.12
N MET A 69 14.05 15.85 -4.01
CA MET A 69 13.28 16.87 -4.73
C MET A 69 12.31 17.64 -3.85
N LEU A 70 12.18 18.95 -4.10
CA LEU A 70 11.21 19.84 -3.45
C LEU A 70 9.80 19.79 -4.09
N SER A 71 9.62 19.03 -5.17
CA SER A 71 8.38 18.96 -5.93
C SER A 71 7.35 17.99 -5.34
N ILE A 72 6.12 18.07 -5.83
CA ILE A 72 5.00 17.20 -5.46
C ILE A 72 4.67 16.32 -6.67
N VAL A 73 4.36 15.04 -6.45
CA VAL A 73 3.78 14.17 -7.49
C VAL A 73 2.52 13.50 -6.97
N GLU A 74 1.49 13.47 -7.82
CA GLU A 74 0.24 12.75 -7.57
C GLU A 74 0.24 11.45 -8.37
N ILE A 75 -0.07 10.34 -7.69
CA ILE A 75 -0.19 9.00 -8.25
C ILE A 75 -1.65 8.58 -8.15
N LYS A 76 -2.25 8.19 -9.28
CA LYS A 76 -3.63 7.67 -9.35
C LYS A 76 -3.58 6.22 -9.77
N THR A 77 -4.27 5.36 -9.05
CA THR A 77 -4.51 3.98 -9.47
C THR A 77 -5.90 3.87 -10.08
N LEU A 78 -6.18 2.76 -10.76
CA LEU A 78 -7.49 2.52 -11.37
C LEU A 78 -8.60 2.24 -10.33
N TYR A 79 -8.24 1.99 -9.06
CA TYR A 79 -9.16 1.47 -8.03
C TYR A 79 -9.45 2.49 -6.93
N ASN A 80 -9.93 3.68 -7.31
CA ASN A 80 -10.42 4.69 -6.37
C ASN A 80 -9.43 5.10 -5.26
N THR A 81 -8.13 4.98 -5.48
CA THR A 81 -7.11 5.47 -4.54
C THR A 81 -6.14 6.42 -5.22
N LYS A 82 -5.73 7.44 -4.46
CA LYS A 82 -4.73 8.43 -4.83
C LYS A 82 -3.64 8.45 -3.77
N ALA A 83 -2.44 8.77 -4.20
CA ALA A 83 -1.34 9.08 -3.32
C ALA A 83 -0.64 10.34 -3.78
N ILE A 84 -0.14 11.14 -2.83
CA ILE A 84 0.63 12.35 -3.10
C ILE A 84 1.95 12.26 -2.36
N ILE A 85 3.06 12.30 -3.11
CA ILE A 85 4.39 12.37 -2.53
C ILE A 85 4.73 13.83 -2.28
N GLN A 86 5.14 14.14 -1.06
CA GLN A 86 5.59 15.47 -0.67
C GLN A 86 6.78 15.34 0.29
N ARG A 87 7.95 15.84 -0.14
CA ARG A 87 9.22 15.71 0.60
C ARG A 87 9.56 14.24 0.85
N ASP A 88 9.72 13.83 2.11
CA ASP A 88 10.16 12.50 2.52
C ASP A 88 9.01 11.56 2.86
N SER A 89 7.76 11.97 2.59
CA SER A 89 6.58 11.17 2.87
C SER A 89 5.59 11.14 1.70
N ILE A 90 4.70 10.17 1.78
CA ILE A 90 3.60 9.96 0.85
C ILE A 90 2.31 9.85 1.63
N LYS A 91 1.31 10.58 1.18
CA LYS A 91 -0.01 10.60 1.79
C LYS A 91 -1.02 9.92 0.88
N PHE A 92 -1.98 9.20 1.45
CA PHE A 92 -2.98 8.43 0.71
C PHE A 92 -4.38 9.00 0.91
N GLN A 93 -5.24 8.75 -0.07
CA GLN A 93 -6.63 9.21 -0.10
C GLN A 93 -7.47 8.25 -0.95
N ILE A 94 -8.69 7.95 -0.52
CA ILE A 94 -9.73 7.33 -1.37
C ILE A 94 -10.37 8.42 -2.24
N LEU A 95 -10.66 8.15 -3.52
CA LEU A 95 -11.05 9.13 -4.54
C LEU A 95 -12.25 10.02 -4.15
N ASP A 96 -13.16 9.51 -3.32
CA ASP A 96 -14.36 10.21 -2.83
C ASP A 96 -14.17 10.87 -1.44
N SER A 97 -12.98 10.79 -0.86
CA SER A 97 -12.60 11.51 0.38
C SER A 97 -12.06 12.90 0.04
N ALA A 98 -12.35 13.89 0.87
CA ALA A 98 -11.80 15.24 0.73
C ALA A 98 -10.36 15.37 1.27
N GLU A 99 -9.95 14.45 2.14
CA GLU A 99 -8.69 14.54 2.90
C GLU A 99 -7.78 13.36 2.61
N TYR A 100 -6.47 13.59 2.77
CA TYR A 100 -5.45 12.56 2.82
C TYR A 100 -5.22 12.17 4.28
N LYS A 101 -5.47 10.91 4.68
CA LYS A 101 -5.44 10.52 6.10
C LYS A 101 -4.18 9.77 6.49
N ASP A 102 -3.74 8.84 5.65
CA ASP A 102 -2.56 8.03 5.94
C ASP A 102 -1.31 8.74 5.44
N ASP A 103 -0.28 8.83 6.28
CA ASP A 103 1.02 9.43 5.97
C ASP A 103 2.13 8.42 6.33
N ILE A 104 2.94 8.06 5.33
CA ILE A 104 3.99 7.05 5.44
C ILE A 104 5.29 7.60 4.88
N SER A 105 6.43 7.28 5.51
CA SER A 105 7.72 7.70 4.96
C SER A 105 8.01 6.99 3.63
N LEU A 106 8.72 7.65 2.72
CA LEU A 106 9.09 7.04 1.43
C LEU A 106 9.95 5.78 1.60
N ASN A 107 10.78 5.73 2.65
CA ASN A 107 11.61 4.56 2.96
C ASN A 107 10.74 3.37 3.39
N ASP A 108 9.78 3.59 4.29
CA ASP A 108 8.87 2.53 4.74
C ASP A 108 8.04 2.01 3.57
N LEU A 109 7.53 2.91 2.72
CA LEU A 109 6.81 2.52 1.51
C LEU A 109 7.70 1.69 0.58
N SER A 110 8.96 2.07 0.36
CA SER A 110 9.88 1.30 -0.47
C SER A 110 10.07 -0.14 0.05
N ILE A 111 10.20 -0.32 1.37
CA ILE A 111 10.29 -1.65 1.99
C ILE A 111 9.02 -2.46 1.74
N ILE A 112 7.85 -1.85 1.93
CA ILE A 112 6.55 -2.49 1.71
C ILE A 112 6.40 -2.92 0.25
N LEU A 113 6.70 -2.03 -0.70
CA LEU A 113 6.53 -2.31 -2.13
C LEU A 113 7.47 -3.43 -2.60
N ASN A 114 8.71 -3.49 -2.10
CA ASN A 114 9.62 -4.60 -2.41
C ASN A 114 9.07 -5.93 -1.91
N LYS A 115 8.60 -6.00 -0.65
CA LYS A 115 7.96 -7.21 -0.11
C LYS A 115 6.65 -7.54 -0.83
N TRP A 116 5.92 -6.55 -1.30
CA TRP A 116 4.70 -6.76 -2.09
C TRP A 116 5.01 -7.36 -3.46
N ILE A 117 6.11 -6.95 -4.11
CA ILE A 117 6.59 -7.61 -5.34
C ILE A 117 6.90 -9.08 -5.08
N GLU A 118 7.65 -9.38 -4.02
CA GLU A 118 7.94 -10.76 -3.61
C GLU A 118 6.65 -11.54 -3.39
N TYR A 119 5.71 -10.96 -2.64
CA TYR A 119 4.40 -11.55 -2.37
C TYR A 119 3.63 -11.86 -3.65
N LEU A 120 3.55 -10.91 -4.59
CA LEU A 120 2.85 -11.06 -5.87
C LEU A 120 3.49 -12.10 -6.80
N LEU A 121 4.80 -12.36 -6.69
CA LEU A 121 5.50 -13.39 -7.46
C LEU A 121 5.32 -14.81 -6.89
N THR A 122 5.03 -14.96 -5.61
CA THR A 122 4.84 -16.28 -4.97
C THR A 122 3.65 -17.04 -5.56
N ILE A 123 3.81 -18.30 -5.93
CA ILE A 123 2.71 -19.12 -6.47
C ILE A 123 1.73 -19.52 -5.36
N ASP A 124 2.24 -19.98 -4.22
CA ASP A 124 1.44 -20.35 -3.04
C ASP A 124 1.30 -19.17 -2.08
N LYS A 125 0.19 -18.43 -2.17
CA LYS A 125 -0.04 -17.22 -1.37
C LYS A 125 -0.36 -17.58 0.07
N GLN A 126 0.66 -17.61 0.92
CA GLN A 126 0.50 -17.73 2.37
C GLN A 126 0.38 -16.36 3.03
N GLU A 127 0.01 -16.31 4.30
CA GLU A 127 0.05 -15.06 5.07
C GLU A 127 1.51 -14.68 5.39
N VAL A 128 1.85 -13.40 5.19
CA VAL A 128 3.19 -12.85 5.48
C VAL A 128 3.02 -11.64 6.39
N ILE A 129 3.61 -11.72 7.59
CA ILE A 129 3.61 -10.64 8.59
C ILE A 129 5.05 -10.15 8.77
N PHE A 130 5.23 -8.83 8.75
CA PHE A 130 6.53 -8.23 9.06
C PHE A 130 6.37 -6.84 9.68
N ASP A 131 7.40 -6.44 10.43
CA ASP A 131 7.51 -5.11 11.00
C ASP A 131 8.48 -4.23 10.19
N ILE A 132 8.11 -2.96 10.06
CA ILE A 132 8.96 -1.88 9.57
C ILE A 132 9.48 -1.11 10.78
N VAL A 133 10.80 -1.03 10.90
CA VAL A 133 11.55 -0.42 12.02
C VAL A 133 11.88 1.03 11.69
#